data_AF-A0A7L1Y489-F1
#
_entry.id   AF-A0A7L1Y489-F1
#
_cell.length_a   1.000
_cell.length_b   1.000
_cell.length_c   1.000
_cell.angle_alpha   90.00
_cell.angle_beta   90.00
_cell.angle_gamma   90.00
#
_symmetry.space_group_name_H-M   'P 1'
#
loop_
_entity.id
_entity.type
_entity.pdbx_description
1 polymer ?
#
loop_
_entity_poly.entity_id
_entity_poly.type
_entity_poly.pdbx_seq_one_letter_code
_entity_poly.pdbx_strand_id
1 'polypeptide(L)'
;RAATFRSWPFTEGCACTPERMAAAGFVHCPSENSPDVAQCFFCLKELEGWEPDDDPLEEHKKHSAGCGFLSLQKEPANLTLQEFLKLDKIRITKAIKKEISQKMTEVEDAAKNTRCKIKNL
;
A
#
# COMPACT_ATOMS: atom_id res chain seq x y z
N ARG A 1 -5.11 -3.68 -11.53
CA ARG A 1 -3.91 -3.24 -10.79
C ARG A 1 -2.79 -2.84 -11.74
N ALA A 2 -2.31 -3.68 -12.65
CA ALA A 2 -1.24 -3.33 -13.60
C ALA A 2 -1.43 -1.96 -14.31
N ALA A 3 -2.66 -1.61 -14.72
CA ALA A 3 -2.98 -0.32 -15.34
C ALA A 3 -2.69 0.94 -14.48
N THR A 4 -2.38 0.80 -13.18
CA THR A 4 -1.98 1.95 -12.34
C THR A 4 -0.54 2.38 -12.60
N PHE A 5 0.32 1.47 -13.08
CA PHE A 5 1.76 1.67 -13.28
C PHE A 5 2.06 2.40 -14.59
N ARG A 6 1.66 3.68 -14.70
CA ARG A 6 1.75 4.45 -15.95
C ARG A 6 3.16 4.93 -16.30
N SER A 7 3.98 5.20 -15.29
CA SER A 7 5.36 5.71 -15.44
C SER A 7 6.33 4.92 -14.57
N TRP A 8 6.11 3.60 -14.49
CA TRP A 8 6.94 2.73 -13.67
C TRP A 8 8.30 2.50 -14.33
N PRO A 9 9.43 2.69 -13.60
CA PRO A 9 10.75 2.69 -14.21
C PRO A 9 11.24 1.28 -14.63
N PHE A 10 10.72 0.22 -14.01
CA PHE A 10 11.22 -1.15 -14.19
C PHE A 10 10.29 -1.97 -15.07
N THR A 11 10.68 -2.19 -16.32
CA THR A 11 9.86 -2.90 -17.31
C THR A 11 10.54 -4.19 -17.76
N GLU A 12 10.93 -4.30 -19.03
CA GLU A 12 11.54 -5.51 -19.58
C GLU A 12 12.90 -5.80 -18.90
N GLY A 13 13.15 -7.07 -18.58
CA GLY A 13 14.39 -7.51 -17.92
C GLY A 13 14.47 -7.27 -16.40
N CYS A 14 13.44 -6.67 -15.79
CA CYS A 14 13.37 -6.44 -14.34
C CYS A 14 12.50 -7.50 -13.63
N ALA A 15 12.75 -7.72 -12.34
CA ALA A 15 11.94 -8.57 -11.47
C ALA A 15 10.69 -7.85 -10.94
N CYS A 16 10.73 -6.54 -10.78
CA CYS A 16 9.62 -5.73 -10.29
C CYS A 16 8.79 -5.07 -11.40
N THR A 17 8.45 -5.81 -12.46
CA THR A 17 7.62 -5.28 -13.57
C THR A 17 6.20 -4.90 -13.10
N PRO A 18 5.47 -4.02 -13.82
CA PRO A 18 4.08 -3.69 -13.51
C PRO A 18 3.17 -4.90 -13.30
N GLU A 19 3.36 -5.95 -14.09
CA GLU A 19 2.60 -7.20 -14.01
C GLU A 19 2.92 -7.95 -12.72
N ARG A 20 4.21 -8.08 -12.37
CA ARG A 20 4.65 -8.76 -11.15
C ARG A 20 4.25 -7.99 -9.90
N MET A 21 4.37 -6.66 -9.92
CA MET A 21 3.87 -5.77 -8.89
C MET A 21 2.36 -5.95 -8.68
N ALA A 22 1.59 -5.94 -9.76
CA ALA A 22 0.15 -6.14 -9.71
C ALA A 22 -0.25 -7.55 -9.24
N ALA A 23 0.50 -8.58 -9.63
CA ALA A 23 0.29 -9.96 -9.17
C ALA A 23 0.52 -10.09 -7.65
N ALA A 24 1.56 -9.45 -7.13
CA ALA A 24 1.83 -9.37 -5.68
C ALA A 24 0.83 -8.48 -4.90
N GLY A 25 -0.10 -7.82 -5.59
CA GLY A 25 -1.17 -7.02 -4.97
C GLY A 25 -0.86 -5.54 -4.88
N PHE A 26 0.21 -5.04 -5.50
CA PHE A 26 0.52 -3.62 -5.49
C PHE A 26 -0.27 -2.83 -6.54
N VAL A 27 -0.52 -1.56 -6.21
CA VAL A 27 -0.92 -0.49 -7.12
C VAL A 27 0.10 0.63 -7.00
N HIS A 28 0.34 1.35 -8.09
CA HIS A 28 1.26 2.48 -8.14
C HIS A 28 0.55 3.73 -7.60
N CYS A 29 1.15 4.38 -6.61
CA CYS A 29 0.62 5.57 -5.93
C CYS A 29 1.70 6.65 -5.84
N PRO A 30 2.22 7.16 -6.98
CA PRO A 30 3.34 8.09 -6.98
C PRO A 30 2.95 9.45 -6.41
N SER A 31 3.92 10.12 -5.79
CA SER A 31 3.88 11.56 -5.48
C SER A 31 5.10 12.27 -6.07
N GLU A 32 5.13 13.60 -6.06
CA GLU A 32 6.27 14.37 -6.59
C GLU A 32 7.61 13.99 -5.93
N ASN A 33 7.59 13.69 -4.64
CA ASN A 33 8.81 13.35 -3.86
C ASN A 33 9.08 11.84 -3.78
N SER A 34 8.11 11.02 -4.14
CA SER A 34 8.22 9.55 -4.10
C SER A 34 7.59 8.93 -5.35
N PRO A 35 8.32 8.91 -6.48
CA PRO A 35 7.78 8.55 -7.79
C PRO A 35 7.53 7.04 -7.97
N ASP A 36 8.11 6.20 -7.12
CA ASP A 36 8.03 4.73 -7.19
C ASP A 36 7.26 4.10 -6.03
N VAL A 37 6.51 4.90 -5.25
CA VAL A 37 5.65 4.37 -4.18
C VAL A 37 4.61 3.41 -4.75
N ALA A 38 4.60 2.21 -4.20
CA ALA A 38 3.61 1.19 -4.47
C ALA A 38 2.90 0.78 -3.17
N GLN A 39 1.58 0.65 -3.22
CA GLN A 39 0.75 0.28 -2.07
C GLN A 39 0.01 -1.02 -2.33
N CYS A 40 0.00 -1.95 -1.37
CA CYS A 40 -0.86 -3.13 -1.47
C CYS A 40 -2.33 -2.72 -1.37
N PHE A 41 -3.16 -3.13 -2.35
CA PHE A 41 -4.60 -2.80 -2.37
C PHE A 41 -5.40 -3.35 -1.17
N PHE A 42 -4.85 -4.33 -0.46
CA PHE A 42 -5.54 -5.05 0.62
C PHE A 42 -5.06 -4.65 2.01
N CYS A 43 -3.76 -4.77 2.30
CA CYS A 43 -3.22 -4.40 3.61
C CYS A 43 -2.82 -2.94 3.73
N LEU A 44 -2.80 -2.19 2.63
CA LEU A 44 -2.44 -0.76 2.56
C LEU A 44 -1.00 -0.44 2.97
N LYS A 45 -0.13 -1.46 3.02
CA LYS A 45 1.31 -1.29 3.21
C LYS A 45 1.89 -0.61 1.97
N GLU A 46 2.54 0.53 2.18
CA GLU A 46 3.32 1.25 1.18
C GLU A 46 4.78 0.82 1.26
N LEU A 47 5.40 0.72 0.09
CA LEU A 47 6.82 0.48 -0.13
C LEU A 47 7.30 1.42 -1.24
N GLU A 48 8.50 1.94 -1.09
CA GLU A 48 9.21 2.81 -2.04
C GLU A 48 10.70 2.43 -2.04
N GLY A 49 11.47 2.95 -2.99
CA GLY A 49 12.88 2.61 -3.17
C GLY A 49 13.07 1.25 -3.83
N TRP A 50 12.23 0.93 -4.82
CA TRP A 50 12.29 -0.33 -5.55
C TRP A 50 13.55 -0.42 -6.42
N GLU A 51 14.17 -1.59 -6.43
CA GLU A 51 15.32 -1.93 -7.28
C GLU A 51 14.90 -2.92 -8.39
N PRO A 52 15.59 -2.94 -9.55
CA PRO A 52 15.21 -3.79 -10.68
C PRO A 52 15.10 -5.28 -10.36
N ASP A 53 15.85 -5.79 -9.39
CA ASP A 53 15.93 -7.20 -8.99
C ASP A 53 15.01 -7.56 -7.82
N ASP A 54 14.30 -6.60 -7.24
CA ASP A 54 13.33 -6.86 -6.19
C ASP A 54 12.20 -7.79 -6.66
N ASP A 55 11.93 -8.83 -5.88
CA ASP A 55 10.72 -9.65 -6.06
C ASP A 55 9.56 -9.03 -5.27
N PRO A 56 8.50 -8.52 -5.95
CA PRO A 56 7.40 -7.87 -5.27
C PRO A 56 6.66 -8.76 -4.27
N LEU A 57 6.59 -10.06 -4.52
CA LEU A 57 5.92 -10.98 -3.61
C LEU A 57 6.73 -11.20 -2.33
N GLU A 58 8.05 -11.33 -2.45
CA GLU A 58 8.93 -11.50 -1.29
C GLU A 58 9.00 -10.22 -0.44
N GLU A 59 9.10 -9.05 -1.07
CA GLU A 59 9.04 -7.77 -0.35
C GLU A 59 7.67 -7.58 0.34
N HIS A 60 6.57 -8.00 -0.28
CA HIS A 60 5.27 -7.97 0.37
C HIS A 60 5.22 -8.90 1.60
N LYS A 61 5.75 -10.14 1.51
CA LYS A 61 5.80 -11.07 2.65
C LYS A 61 6.67 -10.51 3.78
N LYS A 62 7.84 -9.98 3.45
CA LYS A 62 8.80 -9.41 4.41
C LYS A 62 8.20 -8.23 5.17
N HIS A 63 7.50 -7.33 4.49
CA HIS A 63 6.96 -6.11 5.08
C HIS A 63 5.51 -6.22 5.59
N SER A 64 4.78 -7.28 5.22
CA SER A 64 3.39 -7.49 5.62
C SER A 64 2.96 -8.97 5.60
N ALA A 65 3.71 -9.86 6.25
CA ALA A 65 3.43 -11.30 6.29
C ALA A 65 1.98 -11.67 6.68
N GLY A 66 1.34 -10.86 7.54
CA GLY A 66 -0.06 -11.03 7.95
C GLY A 66 -1.11 -10.46 6.98
N CYS A 67 -0.74 -10.16 5.74
CA CYS A 67 -1.67 -9.67 4.73
C CYS A 67 -2.63 -10.78 4.30
N GLY A 68 -3.93 -10.59 4.51
CA GLY A 68 -4.95 -11.59 4.13
C GLY A 68 -5.00 -11.90 2.63
N PHE A 69 -4.50 -11.00 1.78
CA PHE A 69 -4.33 -11.28 0.35
C PHE A 69 -3.26 -12.37 0.09
N LEU A 70 -2.14 -12.36 0.84
CA LEU A 70 -1.08 -13.37 0.71
C LEU A 70 -1.55 -14.77 1.15
N SER A 71 -2.60 -14.84 1.97
CA SER A 71 -3.18 -16.10 2.49
C SER A 71 -4.33 -16.64 1.63
N LEU A 72 -4.64 -16.03 0.49
CA LEU A 72 -5.72 -16.50 -0.37
C LEU A 72 -5.36 -17.87 -0.97
N GLN A 73 -6.22 -18.86 -0.71
CA GLN A 73 -6.11 -20.19 -1.32
C GLN A 73 -6.82 -20.28 -2.68
N LYS A 74 -7.61 -19.26 -3.02
CA LYS A 74 -8.37 -19.17 -4.27
C LYS A 74 -7.99 -17.88 -4.99
N GLU A 75 -7.98 -17.95 -6.31
CA GLU A 75 -7.96 -16.75 -7.14
C GLU A 75 -9.10 -15.80 -6.72
N PRO A 76 -8.87 -14.47 -6.65
CA PRO A 76 -9.90 -13.51 -6.25
C PRO A 76 -11.20 -13.62 -7.05
N ALA A 77 -11.11 -14.01 -8.33
CA ALA A 77 -12.27 -14.21 -9.19
C ALA A 77 -13.15 -15.42 -8.81
N ASN A 78 -12.61 -16.38 -8.04
CA ASN A 78 -13.27 -17.62 -7.64
C ASN A 78 -13.75 -17.60 -6.18
N LEU A 79 -13.73 -16.44 -5.53
CA LEU A 79 -14.25 -16.28 -4.18
C LEU A 79 -15.78 -16.26 -4.20
N THR A 80 -16.40 -16.94 -3.23
CA THR A 80 -17.82 -16.76 -2.95
C THR A 80 -18.07 -15.34 -2.40
N LEU A 81 -19.31 -14.85 -2.54
CA LEU A 81 -19.70 -13.55 -1.97
C LEU A 81 -19.39 -13.47 -0.46
N GLN A 82 -19.62 -14.55 0.28
CA GLN A 82 -19.33 -14.59 1.72
C GLN A 82 -17.83 -14.47 2.02
N GLU A 83 -16.97 -15.16 1.27
CA GLU A 83 -15.51 -15.06 1.41
C GLU A 83 -15.03 -13.65 1.06
N PHE A 84 -15.54 -13.09 -0.04
CA PHE A 84 -15.25 -11.72 -0.45
C PHE A 84 -15.63 -10.71 0.63
N LEU A 85 -16.86 -10.77 1.17
CA LEU A 85 -17.32 -9.83 2.19
C LEU A 85 -16.51 -9.94 3.49
N LYS A 86 -16.06 -11.14 3.88
CA LYS A 86 -15.16 -11.31 5.04
C LYS A 86 -13.82 -10.60 4.82
N LEU A 87 -13.24 -10.74 3.64
CA LEU A 87 -11.98 -10.09 3.28
C LEU A 87 -12.15 -8.57 3.16
N ASP A 88 -13.22 -8.12 2.54
CA ASP A 88 -13.51 -6.70 2.36
C ASP A 88 -13.76 -5.99 3.69
N LYS A 89 -14.44 -6.64 4.65
CA LYS A 89 -14.55 -6.15 6.03
C LYS A 89 -13.18 -5.88 6.66
N ILE A 90 -12.23 -6.79 6.48
CA ILE A 90 -10.85 -6.63 6.99
C ILE A 90 -10.19 -5.43 6.31
N ARG A 91 -10.27 -5.35 4.98
CA ARG A 91 -9.71 -4.26 4.19
C ARG A 91 -10.28 -2.89 4.60
N ILE A 92 -11.61 -2.77 4.69
CA ILE A 92 -12.31 -1.54 5.11
C ILE A 92 -11.88 -1.14 6.51
N THR A 93 -11.83 -2.10 7.45
CA THR A 93 -11.39 -1.81 8.83
C THR A 93 -9.95 -1.28 8.85
N LYS A 94 -9.06 -1.84 8.03
CA LYS A 94 -7.67 -1.34 7.90
C LYS A 94 -7.63 0.06 7.28
N ALA A 95 -8.42 0.31 6.25
CA ALA A 95 -8.52 1.63 5.59
C ALA A 95 -8.97 2.71 6.58
N ILE A 96 -10.08 2.48 7.29
CA ILE A 96 -10.60 3.41 8.29
C ILE A 96 -9.57 3.66 9.39
N LYS A 97 -8.89 2.61 9.89
CA LYS A 97 -7.84 2.77 10.90
C LYS A 97 -6.67 3.63 10.38
N LYS A 98 -6.21 3.40 9.14
CA LYS A 98 -5.13 4.18 8.52
C LYS A 98 -5.51 5.65 8.39
N GLU A 99 -6.72 5.93 7.90
CA GLU A 99 -7.27 7.28 7.76
C GLU A 99 -7.33 8.01 9.11
N ILE A 100 -7.86 7.35 10.15
CA ILE A 100 -7.96 7.91 11.50
C ILE A 100 -6.56 8.21 12.06
N SER A 101 -5.61 7.28 11.91
CA SER A 101 -4.24 7.49 12.38
C SER A 101 -3.57 8.68 11.68
N GLN A 102 -3.75 8.83 10.36
CA GLN A 102 -3.21 9.96 9.61
C GLN A 102 -3.81 11.29 10.06
N LYS A 103 -5.14 11.35 10.23
CA LYS A 103 -5.82 12.55 10.75
C LYS A 103 -5.40 12.89 12.17
N MET A 104 -5.14 11.89 13.01
CA MET A 104 -4.63 12.10 14.36
C MET A 104 -3.25 12.77 14.34
N THR A 105 -2.34 12.29 13.49
CA THR A 105 -1.01 12.91 13.31
C THR A 105 -1.12 14.36 12.82
N GLU A 106 -1.98 14.64 11.83
CA GLU A 106 -2.21 16.01 11.34
C GLU A 106 -2.66 16.96 12.47
N VAL A 107 -3.59 16.50 13.31
CA VAL A 107 -4.09 17.28 14.45
C VAL A 107 -2.99 17.51 15.50
N GLU A 108 -2.19 16.49 15.80
CA GLU A 108 -1.07 16.60 16.74
C GLU A 108 -0.01 17.61 16.26
N ASP A 109 0.33 17.59 14.97
CA ASP A 109 1.31 18.51 14.41
C ASP A 109 0.78 19.94 14.35
N ALA A 110 -0.49 20.13 14.01
CA ALA A 110 -1.15 21.44 14.09
C ALA A 110 -1.15 21.99 15.54
N ALA A 111 -1.39 21.13 16.54
CA ALA A 111 -1.35 21.50 17.95
C ALA A 111 0.07 21.90 18.40
N LYS A 112 1.10 21.12 18.03
CA LYS A 112 2.51 21.46 18.30
C LYS A 112 2.88 22.80 17.69
N ASN A 113 2.52 23.03 16.43
CA ASN A 113 2.81 24.28 15.72
C ASN A 113 2.13 25.48 16.39
N THR A 114 0.86 25.34 16.78
CA THR A 114 0.11 26.39 17.49
C THR A 114 0.75 26.70 18.85
N ARG A 115 1.16 25.66 19.60
CA ARG A 115 1.84 25.82 20.89
C ARG A 115 3.18 26.54 20.75
N CYS A 116 3.96 26.24 19.71
CA CYS A 116 5.23 26.94 19.43
C CYS A 116 4.99 28.42 19.13
N LYS A 117 3.95 28.76 18.35
CA LYS A 117 3.60 30.16 18.07
C LYS A 117 3.22 30.92 19.35
N ILE A 118 2.40 30.33 20.22
CA ILE A 118 2.01 30.96 21.50
C ILE A 118 3.22 31.24 22.41
N LYS A 119 4.20 30.34 22.45
CA LYS A 119 5.42 30.53 23.26
C LYS A 119 6.36 31.62 22.75
N ASN A 120 6.26 31.97 21.47
CA ASN A 120 7.11 32.96 20.80
C ASN A 120 6.44 34.33 20.68
N LEU A 121 5.25 34.51 21.29
CA LEU A 121 4.58 35.79 21.51
C LEU A 121 5.01 36.37 22.86
#